data_AF-A0A8G0ZUX7-F1
#
_entry.id   AF-A0A8G0ZUX7-F1
#
_cell.length_a   1.000
_cell.length_b   1.000
_cell.length_c   1.000
_cell.angle_alpha   90.00
_cell.angle_beta   90.00
_cell.angle_gamma   90.00
#
_symmetry.space_group_name_H-M   'P 1'
#
loop_
_entity.id
_entity.type
_entity.pdbx_description
1 polymer ?
#
loop_
_entity_poly.entity_id
_entity_poly.type
_entity_poly.pdbx_seq_one_letter_code
_entity_poly.pdbx_strand_id
1 'polypeptide(L)'
;MPRLTYSSGRKPLYTPQERARRDSTRWTLVQGILAPLQFLVFAVSLGLVLRFLITGEGYAAATASILVKTMFLYTIMVTGAIWEKAVFGQYLFAPAFFWEDVFSFAVIGLHTAYVWALLTGAMPPQALMTLALAAYAAYVINAGQFLLKLRAARLDSADRRPGILTEGGAV
;
A
#
# COMPACT_ATOMS: atom_id res chain seq x y z
N MET A 1 -3.47 -33.72 33.90
CA MET A 1 -2.52 -33.14 32.93
C MET A 1 -3.13 -31.87 32.34
N PRO A 2 -2.51 -30.69 32.48
CA PRO A 2 -3.02 -29.49 31.83
C PRO A 2 -2.79 -29.60 30.32
N ARG A 3 -3.85 -29.42 29.55
CA ARG A 3 -3.83 -29.43 28.08
C ARG A 3 -3.26 -28.08 27.63
N LEU A 4 -2.04 -28.06 27.12
CA LEU A 4 -1.48 -26.87 26.47
C LEU A 4 -2.30 -26.58 25.21
N THR A 5 -3.22 -25.62 25.30
CA THR A 5 -3.87 -25.04 24.13
C THR A 5 -2.83 -24.19 23.41
N TYR A 6 -2.20 -24.76 22.38
CA TYR A 6 -1.45 -23.95 21.43
C TYR A 6 -2.48 -23.10 20.69
N SER A 7 -2.68 -21.86 21.14
CA SER A 7 -3.32 -20.86 20.30
C SER A 7 -2.53 -20.87 19.00
N SER A 8 -3.18 -21.18 17.88
CA SER A 8 -2.62 -21.02 16.54
C SER A 8 -2.50 -19.52 16.26
N GLY A 9 -1.65 -18.86 17.04
CA GLY A 9 -1.49 -17.43 17.07
C GLY A 9 -0.83 -17.01 15.78
N ARG A 10 -1.59 -16.35 14.90
CA ARG A 10 -1.02 -15.60 13.79
C ARG A 10 0.10 -14.71 14.35
N LYS A 11 1.26 -14.75 13.71
CA LYS A 11 2.40 -13.93 14.10
C LYS A 11 1.96 -12.46 14.06
N PRO A 12 2.00 -11.73 15.20
CA PRO A 12 1.50 -10.36 15.25
C PRO A 12 2.33 -9.46 14.33
N LEU A 13 1.66 -8.52 13.65
CA LEU A 13 2.28 -7.62 12.68
C LEU A 13 3.38 -6.72 13.29
N TYR A 14 3.25 -6.42 14.58
CA TYR A 14 4.21 -5.62 15.34
C TYR A 14 4.45 -6.26 16.71
N THR A 15 5.70 -6.31 17.13
CA THR A 15 6.09 -6.43 18.55
C THR A 15 5.59 -5.23 19.36
N PRO A 16 5.51 -5.31 20.69
CA PRO A 16 5.12 -4.17 21.52
C PRO A 16 6.00 -2.92 21.30
N GLN A 17 7.30 -3.12 21.12
CA GLN A 17 8.26 -2.04 20.89
C GLN A 17 8.08 -1.39 19.50
N GLU A 18 7.89 -2.20 18.45
CA GLU A 18 7.58 -1.69 17.10
C GLU A 18 6.26 -0.91 17.09
N ARG A 19 5.25 -1.39 17.81
CA ARG A 19 3.98 -0.69 17.96
C ARG A 19 4.15 0.68 18.63
N ALA A 20 4.92 0.75 19.72
CA ALA A 20 5.22 2.03 20.38
C ALA A 20 5.96 3.00 19.45
N ARG A 21 6.90 2.52 18.64
CA ARG A 21 7.59 3.35 17.61
C ARG A 21 6.62 3.82 16.52
N ARG A 22 5.74 2.94 16.04
CA ARG A 22 4.70 3.27 15.05
C ARG A 22 3.75 4.35 15.57
N ASP A 23 3.34 4.23 16.83
CA ASP A 23 2.35 5.14 17.43
C ASP A 23 2.96 6.51 17.78
N SER A 24 4.28 6.58 17.98
CA SER A 24 4.99 7.83 18.27
C SER A 24 5.52 8.57 17.03
N THR A 25 5.65 7.90 15.88
CA THR A 25 6.18 8.53 14.67
C THR A 25 5.13 9.28 13.85
N ARG A 26 5.45 10.50 13.43
CA ARG A 26 4.60 11.32 12.53
C ARG A 26 4.41 10.68 11.16
N TRP A 27 5.33 9.80 10.76
CA TRP A 27 5.28 9.13 9.46
C TRP A 27 4.04 8.24 9.31
N THR A 28 3.47 7.72 10.40
CA THR A 28 2.22 6.94 10.35
C THR A 28 1.06 7.82 9.86
N LEU A 29 1.00 9.08 10.31
CA LEU A 29 0.01 10.04 9.81
C LEU A 29 0.24 10.39 8.35
N VAL A 30 1.50 10.61 7.95
CA VAL A 30 1.86 10.89 6.55
C VAL A 30 1.38 9.76 5.63
N GLN A 31 1.65 8.51 5.99
CA GLN A 31 1.15 7.35 5.22
C GLN A 31 -0.38 7.26 5.24
N GLY A 32 -1.01 7.53 6.38
CA GLY A 32 -2.47 7.56 6.52
C GLY A 32 -3.17 8.60 5.64
N ILE A 33 -2.47 9.67 5.24
CA ILE A 33 -2.97 10.69 4.30
C ILE A 33 -2.59 10.34 2.86
N LEU A 34 -1.33 9.96 2.61
CA LEU A 34 -0.84 9.68 1.26
C LEU A 34 -1.52 8.47 0.63
N ALA A 35 -1.81 7.41 1.38
CA ALA A 35 -2.42 6.21 0.81
C ALA A 35 -3.84 6.46 0.25
N PRO A 36 -4.78 7.13 0.96
CA PRO A 36 -6.08 7.52 0.40
C PRO A 36 -5.97 8.47 -0.79
N LEU A 37 -5.10 9.49 -0.72
CA LEU A 37 -4.90 10.41 -1.83
C LEU A 37 -4.37 9.68 -3.06
N GLN A 38 -3.45 8.74 -2.87
CA GLN A 38 -2.89 7.95 -3.94
C GLN A 38 -3.93 7.05 -4.60
N PHE A 39 -4.87 6.51 -3.82
CA PHE A 39 -6.00 5.75 -4.35
C PHE A 39 -6.97 6.64 -5.15
N LEU A 40 -7.22 7.88 -4.70
CA LEU A 40 -8.03 8.84 -5.45
C LEU A 40 -7.38 9.20 -6.80
N VAL A 41 -6.09 9.53 -6.79
CA VAL A 41 -5.31 9.83 -8.00
C VAL A 41 -5.32 8.64 -8.96
N PHE A 42 -5.20 7.41 -8.42
CA PHE A 42 -5.37 6.18 -9.19
C PHE A 42 -6.73 6.10 -9.88
N ALA A 43 -7.83 6.29 -9.15
CA ALA A 43 -9.18 6.15 -9.69
C ALA A 43 -9.47 7.17 -10.81
N VAL A 44 -9.07 8.44 -10.58
CA VAL A 44 -9.19 9.50 -11.60
C VAL A 44 -8.37 9.16 -12.84
N SER A 45 -7.12 8.74 -12.65
CA SER A 45 -6.25 8.41 -13.77
C SER A 45 -6.74 7.20 -14.56
N LEU A 46 -7.25 6.15 -13.89
CA LEU A 46 -7.86 5.00 -14.55
C LEU A 46 -9.03 5.44 -15.44
N GLY A 47 -9.92 6.31 -14.93
CA GLY A 47 -11.03 6.84 -15.72
C GLY A 47 -10.56 7.59 -16.99
N LEU A 48 -9.51 8.41 -16.87
CA LEU A 48 -8.95 9.16 -17.99
C LEU A 48 -8.26 8.25 -19.02
N VAL A 49 -7.51 7.25 -18.56
CA VAL A 49 -6.86 6.26 -19.43
C VAL A 49 -7.91 5.46 -20.20
N LEU A 50 -8.94 4.97 -19.52
CA LEU A 50 -10.02 4.22 -20.17
C LEU A 50 -10.81 5.09 -21.16
N ARG A 51 -11.10 6.35 -20.80
CA ARG A 51 -11.75 7.31 -21.71
C ARG A 51 -10.94 7.47 -22.99
N PHE A 52 -9.63 7.68 -22.89
CA PHE A 52 -8.77 7.81 -24.06
C PHE A 52 -8.75 6.53 -24.90
N LEU A 53 -8.63 5.35 -24.28
CA LEU A 53 -8.61 4.07 -25.01
C LEU A 53 -9.93 3.77 -25.74
N ILE A 54 -11.07 4.18 -25.19
CA ILE A 54 -12.39 3.93 -25.78
C ILE A 54 -12.73 4.96 -26.86
N THR A 55 -12.40 6.23 -26.64
CA THR A 55 -12.87 7.35 -27.48
C THR A 55 -11.81 7.94 -28.40
N GLY A 56 -10.53 7.66 -28.14
CA GLY A 56 -9.39 8.35 -28.78
C GLY A 56 -9.11 9.75 -28.21
N GLU A 57 -9.96 10.28 -27.32
CA GLU A 57 -9.91 11.66 -26.85
C GLU A 57 -9.27 11.83 -25.47
N GLY A 58 -8.60 12.96 -25.24
CA GLY A 58 -8.06 13.32 -23.92
C GLY A 58 -6.71 12.69 -23.56
N TYR A 59 -5.90 12.32 -24.57
CA TYR A 59 -4.55 11.77 -24.37
C TYR A 59 -3.68 12.59 -23.41
N ALA A 60 -3.68 13.92 -23.54
CA ALA A 60 -2.88 14.81 -22.70
C ALA A 60 -3.31 14.75 -21.22
N ALA A 61 -4.62 14.71 -20.96
CA ALA A 61 -5.14 14.58 -19.59
C ALA A 61 -4.82 13.21 -18.99
N ALA A 62 -4.95 12.12 -19.76
CA ALA A 62 -4.55 10.79 -19.33
C ALA A 62 -3.06 10.74 -18.98
N THR A 63 -2.20 11.24 -19.88
CA THR A 63 -0.74 11.32 -19.67
C THR A 63 -0.40 12.15 -18.43
N ALA A 64 -0.96 13.35 -18.29
CA ALA A 64 -0.73 14.20 -17.12
C ALA A 64 -1.15 13.50 -15.82
N SER A 65 -2.29 12.81 -15.81
CA SER A 65 -2.74 12.06 -14.63
C SER A 65 -1.81 10.90 -14.26
N ILE A 66 -1.22 10.20 -15.23
CA ILE A 66 -0.23 9.15 -15.00
C ILE A 66 1.04 9.75 -14.40
N LEU A 67 1.52 10.89 -14.90
CA LEU A 67 2.67 11.59 -14.33
C LEU A 67 2.43 12.02 -12.90
N VAL A 68 1.26 12.61 -12.59
CA VAL A 68 0.87 12.96 -11.21
C VAL A 68 0.87 11.71 -10.33
N LYS A 69 0.26 10.61 -10.78
CA LYS A 69 0.27 9.34 -10.06
C LYS A 69 1.69 8.83 -9.81
N THR A 70 2.58 8.92 -10.79
CA THR A 70 4.00 8.54 -10.66
C THR A 70 4.69 9.36 -9.58
N MET A 71 4.46 10.68 -9.53
CA MET A 71 5.03 11.53 -8.47
C MET A 71 4.54 11.15 -7.07
N PHE A 72 3.25 10.83 -6.93
CA PHE A 72 2.72 10.31 -5.67
C PHE A 72 3.31 8.93 -5.32
N LEU A 73 3.54 8.03 -6.28
CA LEU A 73 4.19 6.74 -6.04
C LEU A 73 5.60 6.90 -5.48
N TYR A 74 6.41 7.78 -6.07
CA TYR A 74 7.73 8.07 -5.54
C TYR A 74 7.66 8.68 -4.15
N THR A 75 6.73 9.62 -3.93
CA THR A 75 6.55 10.26 -2.63
C THR A 75 6.16 9.26 -1.54
N ILE A 76 5.17 8.41 -1.81
CA ILE A 76 4.70 7.42 -0.83
C ILE A 76 5.75 6.34 -0.57
N MET A 77 6.53 5.94 -1.58
CA MET A 77 7.63 4.99 -1.41
C MET A 77 8.75 5.56 -0.55
N VAL A 78 9.23 6.78 -0.84
CA VAL A 78 10.31 7.40 -0.06
C VAL A 78 9.87 7.61 1.39
N THR A 79 8.67 8.16 1.59
CA THR A 79 8.14 8.36 2.95
C THR A 79 7.80 7.05 3.65
N GLY A 80 7.42 6.00 2.91
CA GLY A 80 7.19 4.65 3.40
C GLY A 80 8.48 3.99 3.88
N ALA A 81 9.56 4.11 3.10
CA ALA A 81 10.89 3.63 3.49
C ALA A 81 11.37 4.31 4.79
N ILE A 82 11.16 5.62 4.93
CA ILE A 82 11.49 6.35 6.16
C ILE A 82 10.62 5.89 7.33
N TRP A 83 9.32 5.68 7.10
CA TRP A 83 8.42 5.12 8.10
C TRP A 83 8.91 3.74 8.58
N GLU A 84 9.26 2.84 7.67
CA GLU A 84 9.81 1.52 8.01
C GLU A 84 11.11 1.63 8.79
N LYS A 85 12.00 2.55 8.42
CA LYS A 85 13.23 2.78 9.18
C LYS A 85 12.93 3.19 10.62
N ALA A 86 11.94 4.06 10.83
CA ALA A 86 11.54 4.51 12.16
C ALA A 86 10.90 3.39 13.00
N VAL A 87 10.17 2.47 12.38
CA VAL A 87 9.44 1.39 13.08
C VAL A 87 10.28 0.13 13.24
N PHE A 88 10.98 -0.31 12.20
CA PHE A 88 11.69 -1.59 12.12
C PHE A 88 13.21 -1.47 12.12
N GLY A 89 13.76 -0.25 12.03
CA GLY A 89 15.21 -0.06 11.97
C GLY A 89 15.85 -0.38 10.61
N GLN A 90 15.06 -0.62 9.56
CA GLN A 90 15.51 -0.91 8.20
C GLN A 90 14.68 -0.14 7.16
N TYR A 91 15.28 0.21 6.02
CA TYR A 91 14.57 0.83 4.91
C TYR A 91 13.98 -0.26 4.01
N LEU A 92 12.64 -0.34 3.96
CA LEU A 92 11.89 -1.33 3.17
C LEU A 92 12.28 -2.78 3.52
N PHE A 93 11.51 -3.72 2.99
CA PHE A 93 11.71 -5.16 3.13
C PHE A 93 11.74 -5.66 4.57
N ALA A 94 11.13 -4.92 5.50
CA ALA A 94 10.85 -5.47 6.82
C ALA A 94 10.11 -6.81 6.63
N PRO A 95 10.41 -7.88 7.40
CA PRO A 95 9.79 -9.19 7.16
C PRO A 95 8.26 -9.17 7.16
N ALA A 96 7.66 -8.20 7.85
CA ALA A 96 6.22 -7.97 7.89
C ALA A 96 5.65 -7.31 6.62
N PHE A 97 6.47 -6.65 5.79
CA PHE A 97 6.10 -5.84 4.61
C PHE A 97 6.80 -6.26 3.31
N PHE A 98 7.67 -7.27 3.36
CA PHE A 98 8.48 -7.71 2.22
C PHE A 98 7.72 -7.86 0.90
N TRP A 99 6.57 -8.54 0.92
CA TRP A 99 5.80 -8.77 -0.31
C TRP A 99 5.15 -7.50 -0.83
N GLU A 100 4.64 -6.64 0.04
CA GLU A 100 4.14 -5.32 -0.37
C GLU A 100 5.23 -4.48 -1.01
N ASP A 101 6.47 -4.56 -0.52
CA ASP A 101 7.60 -3.85 -1.11
C ASP A 101 7.97 -4.40 -2.48
N VAL A 102 8.03 -5.72 -2.65
CA VAL A 102 8.27 -6.36 -3.96
C VAL A 102 7.26 -5.85 -5.01
N PHE A 103 5.96 -5.84 -4.66
CA PHE A 103 4.93 -5.33 -5.57
C PHE A 103 5.03 -3.82 -5.76
N SER A 104 5.37 -3.05 -4.72
CA SER A 104 5.58 -1.61 -4.83
C SER A 104 6.75 -1.26 -5.75
N PHE A 105 7.83 -2.04 -5.74
CA PHE A 105 8.93 -1.91 -6.70
C PHE A 105 8.50 -2.27 -8.12
N ALA A 106 7.68 -3.31 -8.32
CA ALA A 106 7.13 -3.62 -9.63
C ALA A 106 6.26 -2.47 -10.17
N VAL A 107 5.40 -1.90 -9.32
CA VAL A 107 4.56 -0.74 -9.67
C VAL A 107 5.41 0.47 -10.06
N ILE A 108 6.41 0.83 -9.24
CA ILE A 108 7.30 1.94 -9.57
C ILE A 108 8.09 1.66 -10.85
N GLY A 109 8.63 0.45 -11.00
CA GLY A 109 9.38 0.07 -12.20
C GLY A 109 8.57 0.25 -13.49
N LEU A 110 7.30 -0.17 -13.49
CA LEU A 110 6.40 0.01 -14.64
C LEU A 110 6.08 1.49 -14.90
N HIS A 111 5.89 2.28 -13.84
CA HIS A 111 5.70 3.73 -13.97
C HIS A 111 6.96 4.45 -14.47
N THR A 112 8.15 4.01 -14.06
CA THR A 112 9.43 4.52 -14.57
C THR A 112 9.61 4.17 -16.04
N ALA A 113 9.29 2.93 -16.43
CA ALA A 113 9.30 2.51 -17.83
C ALA A 113 8.34 3.34 -18.68
N TYR A 114 7.14 3.66 -18.16
CA TYR A 114 6.20 4.57 -18.81
C TYR A 114 6.80 5.96 -19.03
N VAL A 115 7.40 6.56 -18.00
CA VAL A 115 8.01 7.90 -18.11
C VAL A 115 9.17 7.89 -19.11
N TRP A 116 10.02 6.87 -19.06
CA TRP A 116 11.11 6.71 -20.03
C TRP A 116 10.58 6.60 -21.47
N ALA A 117 9.58 5.74 -21.71
CA ALA A 117 9.00 5.53 -23.04
C ALA A 117 8.31 6.80 -23.55
N LEU A 118 7.67 7.56 -22.67
CA LEU A 118 7.06 8.85 -23.00
C LEU A 118 8.13 9.89 -23.41
N LEU A 119 9.21 10.03 -22.63
CA LEU A 119 10.26 11.02 -22.88
C LEU A 119 11.08 10.73 -24.14
N THR A 120 11.27 9.45 -24.45
CA THR A 120 12.04 9.00 -25.62
C THR A 120 11.21 8.85 -26.89
N GLY A 121 9.88 8.89 -26.77
CA GLY A 121 8.98 8.54 -27.86
C GLY A 121 9.08 7.06 -28.29
N ALA A 122 9.58 6.18 -27.41
CA ALA A 122 9.81 4.77 -27.72
C ALA A 122 8.51 3.96 -27.95
N MET A 123 7.36 4.50 -27.56
CA MET A 123 6.06 3.85 -27.68
C MET A 123 4.99 4.81 -28.20
N PRO A 124 4.07 4.35 -29.06
CA PRO A 124 2.90 5.13 -29.44
C PRO A 124 1.93 5.32 -28.25
N PRO A 125 1.03 6.32 -28.30
CA PRO A 125 0.05 6.61 -27.25
C PRO A 125 -0.69 5.39 -26.70
N GLN A 126 -1.18 4.50 -27.56
CA GLN A 126 -1.95 3.32 -27.15
C GLN A 126 -1.08 2.36 -26.32
N ALA A 127 0.16 2.10 -26.75
CA ALA A 127 1.09 1.22 -26.03
C ALA A 127 1.49 1.81 -24.67
N LEU A 128 1.68 3.12 -24.58
CA LEU A 128 1.90 3.81 -23.30
C LEU A 128 0.72 3.58 -22.34
N MET A 129 -0.52 3.67 -22.82
CA MET A 129 -1.70 3.44 -21.98
C MET A 129 -1.84 1.98 -21.57
N THR A 130 -1.50 1.03 -22.43
CA THR A 130 -1.43 -0.39 -22.05
C THR A 130 -0.38 -0.63 -20.96
N LEU A 131 0.79 0.00 -21.05
CA LEU A 131 1.82 -0.08 -20.01
C LEU A 131 1.34 0.53 -18.69
N ALA A 132 0.63 1.66 -18.74
CA ALA A 132 0.00 2.26 -17.57
C ALA A 132 -1.04 1.31 -16.93
N LEU A 133 -1.88 0.65 -17.73
CA LEU A 133 -2.85 -0.34 -17.24
C LEU A 133 -2.16 -1.56 -16.60
N ALA A 134 -1.03 -2.02 -17.13
CA ALA A 134 -0.24 -3.07 -16.50
C ALA A 134 0.29 -2.62 -15.12
N ALA A 135 0.78 -1.39 -15.01
CA ALA A 135 1.17 -0.81 -13.72
C ALA A 135 -0.02 -0.71 -12.75
N TYR A 136 -1.22 -0.44 -13.28
CA TYR A 136 -2.44 -0.29 -12.49
C TYR A 136 -2.94 -1.61 -11.95
N ALA A 137 -2.84 -2.68 -12.74
CA ALA A 137 -3.10 -4.04 -12.29
C ALA A 137 -2.14 -4.44 -11.15
N ALA A 138 -0.84 -4.18 -11.30
CA ALA A 138 0.13 -4.41 -10.23
C ALA A 138 -0.20 -3.59 -8.96
N TYR A 139 -0.63 -2.34 -9.13
CA TYR A 139 -1.05 -1.49 -8.00
C TYR A 139 -2.29 -2.03 -7.27
N VAL A 140 -3.27 -2.58 -7.99
CA VAL A 140 -4.47 -3.19 -7.37
C VAL A 140 -4.09 -4.40 -6.51
N ILE A 141 -3.14 -5.22 -6.96
CA ILE A 141 -2.62 -6.33 -6.16
C ILE A 141 -1.99 -5.81 -4.86
N ASN A 142 -1.12 -4.80 -4.97
CA ASN A 142 -0.46 -4.16 -3.83
C ASN A 142 -1.48 -3.55 -2.84
N ALA A 143 -2.46 -2.79 -3.34
CA ALA A 143 -3.52 -2.21 -2.53
C ALA A 143 -4.37 -3.29 -1.84
N GLY A 144 -4.65 -4.40 -2.53
CA GLY A 144 -5.32 -5.56 -1.98
C GLY A 144 -4.57 -6.15 -0.78
N GLN A 145 -3.25 -6.30 -0.87
CA GLN A 145 -2.41 -6.78 0.25
C GLN A 145 -2.55 -5.88 1.48
N PHE A 146 -2.48 -4.56 1.30
CA PHE A 146 -2.67 -3.60 2.39
C PHE A 146 -4.07 -3.68 3.03
N LEU A 147 -5.14 -3.79 2.22
CA LEU A 147 -6.51 -3.91 2.74
C LEU A 147 -6.71 -5.19 3.57
N LEU A 148 -6.17 -6.33 3.11
CA LEU A 148 -6.21 -7.58 3.85
C LEU A 148 -5.45 -7.47 5.19
N LYS A 149 -4.29 -6.82 5.18
CA LYS A 149 -3.49 -6.57 6.40
C LYS A 149 -4.22 -5.66 7.39
N LEU A 150 -4.88 -4.60 6.93
CA LEU A 150 -5.71 -3.73 7.77
C LEU A 150 -6.89 -4.49 8.38
N ARG A 151 -7.53 -5.37 7.60
CA ARG A 151 -8.62 -6.22 8.10
C ARG A 151 -8.14 -7.18 9.19
N ALA A 152 -6.98 -7.83 8.98
CA ALA A 152 -6.39 -8.72 9.97
C ALA A 152 -6.07 -7.97 11.28
N ALA A 153 -5.45 -6.79 11.19
CA ALA A 153 -5.12 -5.98 12.38
C ALA A 153 -6.35 -5.53 13.18
N ARG A 154 -7.48 -5.26 12.51
CA ARG A 154 -8.75 -4.93 13.18
C ARG A 154 -9.34 -6.13 13.93
N LEU A 155 -9.30 -7.32 13.33
CA LEU A 155 -9.78 -8.56 13.96
C LEU A 155 -8.94 -8.93 15.19
N ASP A 156 -7.61 -8.87 15.08
CA ASP A 156 -6.71 -9.13 16.21
C ASP A 156 -6.94 -8.15 17.38
N SER A 157 -7.37 -6.91 17.08
CA SER A 157 -7.68 -5.90 18.11
C SER A 157 -9.05 -6.14 18.78
N ALA A 158 -9.98 -6.79 18.09
CA ALA A 158 -11.28 -7.17 18.64
C ALA A 158 -11.17 -8.36 19.60
N ASP A 159 -10.36 -9.37 19.25
CA ASP A 159 -10.12 -10.56 20.06
C ASP A 159 -9.33 -10.27 21.35
N ARG A 160 -8.58 -9.16 21.39
CA ARG A 160 -7.73 -8.78 22.53
C ARG A 160 -8.41 -7.83 23.54
N ARG A 161 -9.70 -7.56 23.41
CA ARG A 161 -10.46 -6.87 24.48
C ARG A 161 -10.47 -7.78 25.71
N PRO A 162 -10.09 -7.29 26.90
CA PRO A 162 -10.19 -8.11 28.10
C PRO A 162 -11.65 -8.52 28.26
N GLY A 163 -11.91 -9.83 28.26
CA GLY A 163 -13.17 -10.34 28.78
C GLY A 163 -13.33 -9.77 30.18
N ILE A 164 -14.44 -9.09 30.42
CA ILE A 164 -14.83 -8.69 31.77
C ILE A 164 -14.77 -9.98 32.59
N LEU A 165 -13.78 -10.09 33.47
CA LEU A 165 -13.80 -11.09 34.52
C LEU A 165 -15.00 -10.71 35.39
N THR A 166 -16.17 -11.28 35.10
CA THR A 166 -17.24 -11.33 36.09
C THR A 166 -16.68 -12.14 37.25
N GLU A 167 -16.12 -11.46 38.25
CA GLU A 167 -15.95 -12.03 39.58
C GLU A 167 -17.36 -12.33 40.10
N GLY A 168 -17.84 -13.54 39.78
CA GLY A 168 -18.99 -14.13 40.44
C GLY A 168 -18.58 -14.43 41.87
N GLY A 169 -18.96 -13.53 42.77
CA GLY A 169 -18.70 -13.59 44.19
C GLY A 169 -19.13 -14.92 44.81
N ALA A 170 -18.27 -15.41 45.70
CA ALA A 170 -18.59 -16.43 46.66
C ALA A 170 -19.73 -15.94 47.56
N VAL A 171 -20.75 -16.79 47.72
CA VAL A 171 -21.60 -16.87 48.92
C VAL A 171 -21.68 -18.34 49.30
#